data_AF-A0A7S3PC04-F1
#
_entry.id   AF-A0A7S3PC04-F1
#
_cell.length_a   1.000
_cell.length_b   1.000
_cell.length_c   1.000
_cell.angle_alpha   90.00
_cell.angle_beta   90.00
_cell.angle_gamma   90.00
#
_symmetry.space_group_name_H-M   'P 1'
#
loop_
_entity.id
_entity.type
_entity.pdbx_description
1 polymer ?
#
loop_
_entity_poly.entity_id
_entity_poly.type
_entity_poly.pdbx_seq_one_letter_code
_entity_poly.pdbx_strand_id
1 'polypeptide(L)'
;ERGSAISHCPLSNFYFAHGIFPLMGHLKSGLKIGLGTDVAGGYSHSMFNAMRTSVISSLAIRNQAGDDHRAFLSFSQAFYLATRGSAIALKLQNELGMFRSGFRFDSLILDA
;
A
#
# COMPACT_ATOMS: atom_id res chain seq x y z
N GLU A 1 7.65 18.00 3.45
CA GLU A 1 7.53 19.46 3.26
C GLU A 1 6.12 19.92 2.86
N ARG A 2 5.54 19.48 1.74
CA ARG A 2 4.22 19.97 1.26
C ARG A 2 2.98 19.23 1.81
N GLY A 3 3.18 18.15 2.56
CA GLY A 3 2.07 17.34 3.08
C GLY A 3 1.31 16.55 2.01
N SER A 4 1.90 16.34 0.83
CA SER A 4 1.37 15.44 -0.21
C SER A 4 1.37 13.98 0.25
N ALA A 5 0.62 13.14 -0.46
CA ALA A 5 0.58 11.70 -0.25
C ALA A 5 0.84 10.95 -1.57
N ILE A 6 1.27 9.70 -1.46
CA ILE A 6 1.54 8.81 -2.60
C ILE A 6 0.48 7.70 -2.60
N SER A 7 -0.09 7.42 -3.77
CA SER A 7 -0.83 6.18 -3.99
C SER A 7 0.12 5.15 -4.61
N HIS A 8 0.48 4.11 -3.87
CA HIS A 8 1.36 3.07 -4.37
C HIS A 8 0.54 2.03 -5.16
N CYS A 9 0.82 1.93 -6.45
CA CYS A 9 0.09 1.06 -7.38
C CYS A 9 0.99 -0.08 -7.91
N PRO A 10 1.33 -1.07 -7.07
CA PRO A 10 2.39 -2.05 -7.38
C PRO A 10 2.10 -2.88 -8.63
N LEU A 11 0.84 -3.25 -8.88
CA LEU A 11 0.48 -4.07 -10.03
C LEU A 11 0.66 -3.30 -11.35
N SER A 12 0.19 -2.07 -11.41
CA SER A 12 0.37 -1.20 -12.58
C SER A 12 1.85 -0.92 -12.86
N ASN A 13 2.63 -0.66 -11.82
CA ASN A 13 4.07 -0.41 -11.95
C ASN A 13 4.80 -1.60 -12.60
N PHE A 14 4.49 -2.82 -12.18
CA PHE A 14 5.06 -4.02 -12.78
C PHE A 14 4.52 -4.30 -14.19
N TYR A 15 3.20 -4.22 -14.35
CA TYR A 15 2.52 -4.69 -15.55
C TYR A 15 2.67 -3.74 -16.73
N PHE A 16 2.62 -2.44 -16.47
CA PHE A 16 2.61 -1.40 -17.50
C PHE A 16 3.87 -0.54 -17.52
N ALA A 17 4.40 -0.18 -16.33
CA ALA A 17 5.54 0.75 -16.24
C ALA A 17 6.92 0.08 -16.18
N HIS A 18 6.97 -1.27 -16.18
CA HIS A 18 8.21 -2.05 -16.06
C HIS A 18 9.11 -1.63 -14.88
N GLY A 19 8.50 -1.22 -13.76
CA GLY A 19 9.22 -0.61 -12.65
C GLY A 19 8.78 -1.10 -11.27
N ILE A 20 9.65 -0.89 -10.29
CA ILE A 20 9.36 -1.19 -8.88
C ILE A 20 9.57 0.08 -8.06
N PHE A 21 8.54 0.51 -7.35
CA PHE A 21 8.62 1.66 -6.46
C PHE A 21 9.32 1.27 -5.14
N PRO A 22 10.37 2.00 -4.69
CA PRO A 22 11.13 1.68 -3.46
C PRO A 22 10.36 2.08 -2.19
N LEU A 23 9.23 1.41 -1.96
CA LEU A 23 8.23 1.72 -0.95
C LEU A 23 8.81 1.90 0.46
N MET A 24 9.62 0.95 0.93
CA MET A 24 10.09 0.94 2.32
C MET A 24 10.99 2.13 2.67
N GLY A 25 11.78 2.62 1.71
CA GLY A 25 12.58 3.83 1.90
C GLY A 25 11.70 5.05 2.14
N HIS A 26 10.66 5.20 1.33
CA HIS A 26 9.70 6.31 1.42
C HIS A 26 8.80 6.23 2.65
N LEU A 27 8.38 5.03 3.07
CA LEU A 27 7.67 4.85 4.32
C LEU A 27 8.53 5.27 5.52
N LYS A 28 9.81 4.88 5.54
CA LYS A 28 10.75 5.22 6.61
C LYS A 28 11.09 6.71 6.66
N SER A 29 11.03 7.41 5.54
CA SER A 29 11.18 8.87 5.51
C SER A 29 9.92 9.62 5.96
N GLY A 30 8.88 8.93 6.44
CA GLY A 30 7.66 9.53 6.96
C GLY A 30 6.69 10.03 5.90
N LEU A 31 6.81 9.59 4.64
CA LEU A 31 5.84 9.94 3.61
C LEU A 31 4.51 9.23 3.88
N LYS A 32 3.41 9.95 3.61
CA LYS A 32 2.06 9.40 3.67
C LYS A 32 1.81 8.58 2.42
N ILE A 33 1.61 7.28 2.58
CA ILE A 33 1.44 6.36 1.46
C ILE A 33 0.18 5.52 1.69
N GLY A 34 -0.70 5.52 0.68
CA GLY A 34 -1.83 4.61 0.54
C GLY A 34 -1.58 3.58 -0.55
N LEU A 35 -2.54 2.68 -0.75
CA LEU A 35 -2.47 1.61 -1.73
C LEU A 35 -3.52 1.82 -2.83
N GLY A 36 -3.11 1.63 -4.08
CA GLY A 36 -3.97 1.79 -5.24
C GLY A 36 -3.91 0.58 -6.17
N THR A 37 -5.01 0.33 -6.88
CA THR A 37 -5.09 -0.69 -7.92
C THR A 37 -4.62 -0.16 -9.28
N ASP A 38 -4.94 1.12 -9.55
CA ASP A 38 -4.65 1.83 -10.80
C ASP A 38 -5.18 1.09 -12.04
N VAL A 39 -6.45 0.68 -11.99
CA VAL A 39 -7.13 0.13 -13.16
C VAL A 39 -7.30 1.25 -14.21
N ALA A 40 -6.90 1.07 -15.47
CA ALA A 40 -6.51 -0.18 -16.14
C ALA A 40 -5.00 -0.41 -16.32
N GLY A 41 -4.12 0.43 -15.76
CA GLY A 41 -2.67 0.19 -15.76
C GLY A 41 -2.31 -1.12 -15.02
N GLY A 42 -3.01 -1.40 -13.92
CA GLY A 42 -3.12 -2.73 -13.32
C GLY A 42 -4.41 -3.42 -13.78
N TYR A 43 -4.35 -4.71 -14.09
CA TYR A 43 -5.51 -5.46 -14.59
C TYR A 43 -6.53 -5.88 -13.52
N SER A 44 -6.23 -5.69 -12.23
CA SER A 44 -7.06 -6.18 -11.12
C SER A 44 -7.63 -5.04 -10.28
N HIS A 45 -8.95 -5.06 -10.07
CA HIS A 45 -9.65 -4.17 -9.15
C HIS A 45 -9.55 -4.59 -7.67
N SER A 46 -9.00 -5.77 -7.37
CA SER A 46 -8.91 -6.30 -6.00
C SER A 46 -7.81 -5.62 -5.18
N MET A 47 -8.19 -5.06 -4.02
CA MET A 47 -7.23 -4.52 -3.06
C MET A 47 -6.35 -5.62 -2.44
N PHE A 48 -6.84 -6.87 -2.35
CA PHE A 48 -6.02 -8.01 -1.93
C PHE A 48 -4.89 -8.29 -2.91
N ASN A 49 -5.15 -8.15 -4.22
CA ASN A 49 -4.11 -8.25 -5.23
C ASN A 49 -3.12 -7.09 -5.11
N ALA A 50 -3.58 -5.86 -4.89
CA ALA A 50 -2.67 -4.73 -4.63
C ALA A 50 -1.76 -5.00 -3.42
N MET A 51 -2.31 -5.52 -2.30
CA MET A 51 -1.52 -5.87 -1.11
C MET A 51 -0.49 -6.95 -1.42
N ARG A 52 -0.92 -8.04 -2.07
CA ARG A 52 -0.04 -9.15 -2.47
C ARG A 52 1.09 -8.65 -3.36
N THR A 53 0.79 -7.85 -4.37
CA THR A 53 1.81 -7.35 -5.30
C THR A 53 2.75 -6.36 -4.63
N SER A 54 2.32 -5.55 -3.65
CA SER A 54 3.25 -4.72 -2.84
C SER A 54 4.23 -5.56 -2.03
N VAL A 55 3.78 -6.67 -1.44
CA VAL A 55 4.68 -7.56 -0.70
C VAL A 55 5.69 -8.18 -1.65
N ILE A 56 5.24 -8.71 -2.79
CA ILE A 56 6.10 -9.28 -3.84
C ILE A 56 7.10 -8.23 -4.37
N SER A 57 6.64 -6.99 -4.60
CA SER A 57 7.49 -5.89 -5.09
C SER A 57 8.60 -5.56 -4.09
N SER A 58 8.29 -5.57 -2.79
CA SER A 58 9.27 -5.35 -1.73
C SER A 58 10.31 -6.48 -1.65
N LEU A 59 9.90 -7.73 -1.89
CA LEU A 59 10.80 -8.88 -1.95
C LEU A 59 11.76 -8.79 -3.15
N ALA A 60 11.26 -8.36 -4.31
CA ALA A 60 12.10 -8.14 -5.48
C ALA A 60 13.19 -7.09 -5.21
N ILE A 61 12.85 -5.97 -4.57
CA ILE A 61 13.83 -4.95 -4.16
C ILE A 61 14.81 -5.51 -3.12
N ARG A 62 14.31 -6.24 -2.11
CA ARG A 62 15.17 -6.88 -1.09
C ARG A 62 16.22 -7.79 -1.74
N ASN A 63 15.82 -8.61 -2.70
CA ASN A 63 16.73 -9.51 -3.42
C ASN A 63 17.77 -8.72 -4.23
N GLN A 64 17.36 -7.65 -4.92
CA GLN A 64 18.30 -6.77 -5.65
C GLN A 64 19.27 -6.04 -4.72
N ALA A 65 18.86 -5.77 -3.47
CA ALA A 65 19.67 -5.09 -2.46
C ALA A 65 20.56 -6.03 -1.63
N GLY A 66 20.76 -7.28 -2.05
CA GLY A 66 21.62 -8.23 -1.33
C GLY A 66 20.99 -8.76 -0.04
N ASP A 67 19.68 -9.01 -0.07
CA ASP A 67 18.87 -9.53 1.04
C ASP A 67 18.66 -8.56 2.22
N ASP A 68 18.68 -7.25 1.98
CA ASP A 68 18.40 -6.25 3.01
C ASP A 68 16.94 -6.33 3.52
N HIS A 69 16.75 -6.94 4.69
CA HIS A 69 15.46 -7.04 5.37
C HIS A 69 14.74 -5.70 5.56
N ARG A 70 15.47 -4.57 5.57
CA ARG A 70 14.88 -3.23 5.68
C ARG A 70 14.03 -2.85 4.46
N ALA A 71 14.19 -3.54 3.34
CA ALA A 71 13.40 -3.35 2.12
C ALA A 71 12.12 -4.18 2.09
N PHE A 72 11.91 -5.10 3.05
CA PHE A 72 10.74 -5.96 3.10
C PHE A 72 9.50 -5.26 3.68
N LEU A 73 8.35 -5.45 3.03
CA LEU A 73 7.03 -5.08 3.51
C LEU A 73 6.27 -6.34 3.92
N SER A 74 5.81 -6.42 5.17
CA SER A 74 4.96 -7.52 5.63
C SER A 74 3.51 -7.37 5.16
N PHE A 75 2.74 -8.47 5.19
CA PHE A 75 1.31 -8.42 4.88
C PHE A 75 0.53 -7.53 5.85
N SER A 76 0.87 -7.50 7.14
CA SER A 76 0.23 -6.59 8.10
C SER A 76 0.49 -5.12 7.76
N GLN A 77 1.69 -4.79 7.28
CA GLN A 77 1.98 -3.45 6.77
C GLN A 77 1.21 -3.15 5.48
N ALA A 78 1.13 -4.10 4.54
CA ALA A 78 0.32 -3.95 3.34
C ALA A 78 -1.17 -3.72 3.67
N PHE A 79 -1.71 -4.46 4.65
CA PHE A 79 -3.07 -4.28 5.15
C PHE A 79 -3.27 -2.91 5.80
N TYR A 80 -2.29 -2.43 6.58
CA TYR A 80 -2.31 -1.06 7.08
C TYR A 80 -2.36 -0.05 5.93
N LEU A 81 -1.52 -0.18 4.91
CA LEU A 81 -1.53 0.72 3.74
C LEU A 81 -2.87 0.69 3.01
N ALA A 82 -3.47 -0.48 2.83
CA ALA A 82 -4.78 -0.66 2.20
C ALA A 82 -5.95 -0.09 3.02
N THR A 83 -5.76 0.15 4.32
CA THR A 83 -6.81 0.62 5.24
C THR A 83 -6.43 1.97 5.86
N ARG A 84 -5.84 1.95 7.05
CA ARG A 84 -5.50 3.15 7.83
C ARG A 84 -4.53 4.09 7.10
N GLY A 85 -3.53 3.53 6.44
CA GLY A 85 -2.55 4.29 5.66
C GLY A 85 -3.21 5.07 4.52
N SER A 86 -4.13 4.43 3.78
CA SER A 86 -4.92 5.10 2.75
C SER A 86 -5.86 6.16 3.31
N ALA A 87 -6.50 5.92 4.47
CA ALA A 87 -7.30 6.95 5.14
C ALA A 87 -6.45 8.19 5.49
N ILE A 88 -5.20 8.01 5.96
CA ILE A 88 -4.27 9.10 6.21
C ILE A 88 -3.84 9.80 4.92
N ALA A 89 -3.54 9.04 3.87
CA ALA A 89 -3.16 9.58 2.57
C ALA A 89 -4.27 10.46 1.97
N LEU A 90 -5.53 10.06 2.13
CA LEU A 90 -6.72 10.75 1.65
C LEU A 90 -7.25 11.85 2.60
N LYS A 91 -6.59 12.07 3.75
CA LYS A 91 -7.03 13.01 4.80
C LYS A 91 -8.38 12.66 5.47
N LEU A 92 -8.75 11.39 5.46
CA LEU A 92 -9.97 10.83 6.06
C LEU A 92 -9.68 10.06 7.37
N GLN A 93 -8.50 10.22 7.95
CA GLN A 93 -8.06 9.46 9.13
C GLN A 93 -8.86 9.74 10.42
N ASN A 94 -9.75 10.73 10.43
CA ASN A 94 -10.62 10.98 11.58
C ASN A 94 -12.02 10.36 11.39
N GLU A 95 -12.27 9.74 10.23
CA GLU A 95 -13.58 9.18 9.88
C GLU A 95 -13.48 7.70 9.50
N LEU A 96 -12.35 7.25 8.91
CA LEU A 96 -12.20 5.94 8.29
C LEU A 96 -10.94 5.16 8.75
N GLY A 97 -10.93 3.87 8.40
CA GLY A 97 -9.75 3.00 8.45
C GLY A 97 -9.44 2.43 9.83
N MET A 98 -10.36 2.53 10.79
CA MET A 98 -10.28 1.88 12.10
C MET A 98 -11.68 1.58 12.65
N PHE A 99 -11.81 0.49 13.40
CA PHE A 99 -13.00 0.23 14.21
C PHE A 99 -12.88 0.96 15.56
N ARG A 100 -13.37 2.19 15.61
CA ARG A 100 -13.42 3.03 16.83
C ARG A 100 -14.75 3.77 16.88
N SER A 101 -15.21 4.08 18.09
CA SER A 101 -16.40 4.93 18.26
C SER A 101 -16.18 6.29 17.55
N GLY A 102 -17.22 6.76 16.87
CA GLY A 102 -17.19 7.99 16.05
C GLY A 102 -16.64 7.82 14.63
N PHE A 103 -16.12 6.65 14.25
CA PHE A 103 -15.71 6.33 12.88
C PHE A 103 -16.87 5.71 12.09
N ARG A 104 -16.86 5.85 10.76
CA ARG A 104 -17.83 5.16 9.90
C ARG A 104 -17.57 3.66 9.92
N PHE A 105 -18.64 2.88 9.84
CA PHE A 105 -18.58 1.41 9.84
C PHE A 105 -18.40 0.85 8.42
N ASP A 106 -17.32 1.25 7.76
CA ASP A 106 -16.93 0.71 6.45
C ASP A 106 -16.16 -0.60 6.68
N SER A 107 -16.82 -1.73 6.40
CA SER A 107 -16.30 -3.06 6.73
C SER A 107 -16.56 -4.09 5.64
N LEU A 108 -15.77 -5.17 5.67
CA LEU A 108 -15.93 -6.34 4.82
C LEU A 108 -15.90 -7.58 5.71
N ILE A 109 -16.82 -8.51 5.49
CA ILE A 109 -16.75 -9.86 6.07
C ILE A 109 -15.91 -10.70 5.12
N LEU A 110 -14.91 -11.38 5.65
CA LEU A 110 -14.03 -12.27 4.90
C LEU A 110 -14.39 -13.72 5.23
N ASP A 111 -14.65 -14.50 4.19
CA ASP A 111 -14.75 -15.95 4.27
C ASP A 111 -13.43 -16.58 3.83
N ALA A 112 -13.02 -17.65 4.50
CA ALA A 112 -11.67 -18.20 4.45
C ALA A 112 -11.55 -19.40 3.48
#